data_AF-A0A5S5CX20-F1
#
_entry.id   AF-A0A5S5CX20-F1
#
_cell.length_a   1.000
_cell.length_b   1.000
_cell.length_c   1.000
_cell.angle_alpha   90.00
_cell.angle_beta   90.00
_cell.angle_gamma   90.00
#
_symmetry.space_group_name_H-M   'P 1'
#
loop_
_entity.id
_entity.type
_entity.pdbx_description
1 polymer ?
#
loop_
_entity_poly.entity_id
_entity_poly.type
_entity_poly.pdbx_seq_one_letter_code
_entity_poly.pdbx_strand_id
1 'polypeptide(L)'
;MAAAPGRLPRATCGATTGHTGPVSGPQAQVAARIPGAAALGLLPPPGAVAVPVARLADPRLLGELLAARAARQRAGDPRVHATVWWYSASAVLLAPVLAGLAVGRPLSARPADTTAYLGRGGLPVAAVSAVAGGDPAAGLREGLAAVVPALAAAARMRPRPLWGIATDSLANGLLALGRALGDVPAVTALAGPLAAAVGSPLPAPRYVDVEGVRFTARVSCCLLDRLPSGPTCLSCPRRAPAERRVLLEDSAARVPADLPPAPRPPGPAGR
;
A
#
# COMPACT_ATOMS: atom_id res chain seq x y z
N MET A 1 -15.22 46.51 6.01
CA MET A 1 -14.43 45.93 7.13
C MET A 1 -14.33 44.43 6.91
N ALA A 2 -13.20 43.96 6.36
CA ALA A 2 -12.98 42.56 6.03
C ALA A 2 -12.29 41.85 7.21
N ALA A 3 -12.90 40.78 7.71
CA ALA A 3 -12.34 39.96 8.78
C ALA A 3 -11.26 39.02 8.23
N ALA A 4 -10.10 39.01 8.87
CA ALA A 4 -8.94 38.19 8.52
C ALA A 4 -9.18 36.69 8.80
N PRO A 5 -8.62 35.76 8.01
CA PRO A 5 -8.69 34.33 8.29
C PRO A 5 -7.77 33.95 9.46
N GLY A 6 -8.35 33.23 10.43
CA GLY A 6 -7.69 32.77 11.64
C GLY A 6 -6.49 31.85 11.37
N ARG A 7 -5.37 32.16 12.02
CA ARG A 7 -4.17 31.31 12.07
C ARG A 7 -4.49 29.99 12.80
N LEU A 8 -3.98 28.88 12.25
CA LEU A 8 -3.88 27.60 12.94
C LEU A 8 -3.08 27.77 14.24
N PRO A 9 -3.46 27.12 15.36
CA PRO A 9 -2.73 27.19 16.61
C PRO A 9 -1.34 26.57 16.45
N ARG A 10 -0.31 27.31 16.90
CA ARG A 10 1.05 26.78 17.08
C ARG A 10 0.98 25.70 18.16
N ALA A 11 1.16 24.43 17.76
CA ALA A 11 1.49 23.37 18.70
C ALA A 11 2.81 23.75 19.38
N THR A 12 2.77 23.85 20.70
CA THR A 12 3.93 24.16 21.54
C THR A 12 4.96 23.04 21.40
N CYS A 13 6.17 23.44 21.04
CA CYS A 13 7.34 22.58 20.91
C CYS A 13 7.75 22.11 22.32
N GLY A 14 7.33 20.92 22.71
CA GLY A 14 8.04 20.12 23.70
C GLY A 14 9.23 19.48 23.00
N ALA A 15 10.42 20.05 23.18
CA ALA A 15 11.66 19.48 22.67
C ALA A 15 11.93 18.14 23.36
N THR A 16 11.55 17.04 22.74
CA THR A 16 12.13 15.71 23.02
C THR A 16 13.14 15.43 21.92
N THR A 17 14.39 15.45 22.34
CA THR A 17 15.59 15.09 21.58
C THR A 17 15.45 13.70 20.97
N GLY A 18 15.90 13.56 19.71
CA GLY A 18 15.67 12.40 18.87
C GLY A 18 16.08 11.09 19.51
N HIS A 19 15.11 10.19 19.69
CA HIS A 19 15.31 8.77 19.90
C HIS A 19 14.39 8.04 18.93
N THR A 20 14.98 7.27 18.02
CA THR A 20 14.26 6.22 17.29
C THR A 20 13.68 5.26 18.33
N GLY A 21 12.40 5.38 18.66
CA GLY A 21 11.74 4.33 19.41
C GLY A 21 11.80 3.05 18.57
N PRO A 22 12.39 1.94 19.05
CA PRO A 22 12.24 0.67 18.36
C PRO A 22 10.75 0.38 18.23
N VAL A 23 10.31 -0.06 17.05
CA VAL A 23 9.00 -0.66 16.94
C VAL A 23 8.96 -1.80 17.96
N SER A 24 8.01 -1.75 18.88
CA SER A 24 7.83 -2.75 19.92
C SER A 24 6.51 -3.50 19.70
N GLY A 25 6.32 -4.59 20.45
CA GLY A 25 5.07 -5.34 20.42
C GLY A 25 4.88 -6.17 19.13
N PRO A 26 3.62 -6.47 18.76
CA PRO A 26 3.29 -7.39 17.67
C PRO A 26 3.94 -7.08 16.33
N GLN A 27 3.94 -5.80 15.91
CA GLN A 27 4.56 -5.37 14.66
C GLN A 27 6.04 -5.75 14.59
N ALA A 28 6.79 -5.51 15.66
CA ALA A 28 8.22 -5.79 15.71
C ALA A 28 8.52 -7.27 15.47
N GLN A 29 7.67 -8.13 16.04
CA GLN A 29 7.83 -9.58 15.94
C GLN A 29 7.48 -10.11 14.54
N VAL A 30 6.59 -9.44 13.81
CA VAL A 30 6.31 -9.71 12.39
C VAL A 30 7.47 -9.20 11.52
N ALA A 31 7.89 -7.95 11.71
CA ALA A 31 8.96 -7.34 10.93
C ALA A 31 10.29 -8.12 11.04
N ALA A 32 10.60 -8.66 12.21
CA ALA A 32 11.81 -9.47 12.43
C ALA A 32 11.87 -10.76 11.60
N ARG A 33 10.73 -11.24 11.06
CA ARG A 33 10.64 -12.44 10.23
C ARG A 33 10.72 -12.17 8.73
N ILE A 34 10.80 -10.90 8.33
CA ILE A 34 10.70 -10.49 6.93
C ILE A 34 12.01 -9.82 6.52
N PRO A 35 12.81 -10.49 5.65
CA PRO A 35 13.98 -9.86 5.05
C PRO A 35 13.61 -8.55 4.36
N GLY A 36 14.32 -7.47 4.67
CA GLY A 36 14.05 -6.15 4.09
C GLY A 36 12.75 -5.48 4.58
N ALA A 37 12.23 -5.83 5.76
CA ALA A 37 11.00 -5.27 6.34
C ALA A 37 10.91 -3.73 6.28
N ALA A 38 12.02 -3.00 6.48
CA ALA A 38 12.05 -1.54 6.36
C ALA A 38 11.70 -1.05 4.93
N ALA A 39 12.24 -1.70 3.90
CA ALA A 39 11.95 -1.38 2.50
C ALA A 39 10.49 -1.69 2.11
N LEU A 40 9.84 -2.58 2.85
CA LEU A 40 8.41 -2.93 2.71
C LEU A 40 7.49 -2.02 3.56
N GLY A 41 8.02 -0.98 4.20
CA GLY A 41 7.24 -0.03 4.99
C GLY A 41 6.74 -0.59 6.33
N LEU A 42 7.36 -1.64 6.85
CA LEU A 42 6.97 -2.24 8.13
C LEU A 42 7.67 -1.61 9.34
N LEU A 43 8.68 -0.77 9.10
CA LEU A 43 9.44 -0.07 10.11
C LEU A 43 9.48 1.44 9.75
N PRO A 44 9.10 2.33 10.68
CA PRO A 44 9.12 3.76 10.44
C PRO A 44 10.57 4.28 10.39
N PRO A 45 10.94 5.06 9.35
CA PRO A 45 12.26 5.68 9.31
C PRO A 45 12.36 6.85 10.32
N PRO A 46 13.58 7.22 10.75
CA PRO A 46 13.79 8.36 11.62
C PRO A 46 13.21 9.65 11.04
N GLY A 47 12.56 10.47 11.89
CA GLY A 47 11.99 11.75 11.49
C GLY A 47 10.67 11.69 10.71
N ALA A 48 10.09 10.50 10.51
CA ALA A 48 8.73 10.38 10.00
C ALA A 48 7.69 10.80 11.05
N VAL A 49 6.64 11.47 10.59
CA VAL A 49 5.55 11.96 11.45
C VAL A 49 4.49 10.89 11.59
N ALA A 50 4.18 10.48 12.82
CA ALA A 50 3.14 9.52 13.12
C ALA A 50 1.74 10.14 12.99
N VAL A 51 0.84 9.46 12.29
CA VAL A 51 -0.55 9.85 12.06
C VAL A 51 -1.45 8.62 12.27
N PRO A 52 -2.36 8.63 13.26
CA PRO A 52 -3.32 7.54 13.41
C PRO A 52 -4.15 7.37 12.13
N VAL A 53 -4.34 6.14 11.66
CA VAL A 53 -5.06 5.89 10.39
C VAL A 53 -6.50 6.38 10.47
N ALA A 54 -7.12 6.34 11.66
CA ALA A 54 -8.44 6.93 11.90
C ALA A 54 -8.53 8.42 11.50
N ARG A 55 -7.43 9.19 11.60
CA ARG A 55 -7.40 10.60 11.16
C ARG A 55 -7.46 10.76 9.65
N LEU A 56 -7.05 9.74 8.88
CA LEU A 56 -7.15 9.75 7.41
C LEU A 56 -8.59 9.58 6.91
N ALA A 57 -9.57 9.36 7.81
CA ALA A 57 -10.99 9.42 7.49
C ALA A 57 -11.53 10.88 7.46
N ASP A 58 -10.73 11.88 7.85
CA ASP A 58 -11.10 13.29 7.78
C ASP A 58 -10.75 13.89 6.40
N PRO A 59 -11.76 14.28 5.59
CA PRO A 59 -11.52 14.86 4.27
C PRO A 59 -10.81 16.22 4.33
N ARG A 60 -10.94 16.97 5.43
CA ARG A 60 -10.23 18.27 5.59
C ARG A 60 -8.73 18.04 5.73
N LEU A 61 -8.34 17.12 6.61
CA LEU A 61 -6.94 16.73 6.77
C LEU A 61 -6.34 16.21 5.45
N LEU A 62 -7.06 15.34 4.74
CA LEU A 62 -6.60 14.86 3.43
C LEU A 62 -6.48 15.99 2.41
N GLY A 63 -7.44 16.93 2.40
CA GLY A 63 -7.38 18.13 1.55
C GLY A 63 -6.12 18.97 1.81
N GLU A 64 -5.78 19.22 3.06
CA GLU A 64 -4.57 19.95 3.46
C GLU A 64 -3.29 19.22 3.03
N LEU A 65 -3.22 17.90 3.25
CA LEU A 65 -2.08 17.07 2.82
C LEU A 65 -1.89 17.10 1.30
N LEU A 66 -2.97 16.98 0.54
CA LEU A 66 -2.94 17.03 -0.92
C LEU A 66 -2.57 18.42 -1.45
N ALA A 67 -3.11 19.49 -0.85
CA ALA A 67 -2.79 20.86 -1.22
C ALA A 67 -1.30 21.18 -0.98
N ALA A 68 -0.77 20.79 0.18
CA ALA A 68 0.65 20.95 0.49
C ALA A 68 1.55 20.17 -0.48
N ARG A 69 1.09 19.03 -1.00
CA ARG A 69 1.81 18.25 -2.02
C ARG A 69 1.77 18.91 -3.39
N ALA A 70 0.59 19.34 -3.84
CA ALA A 70 0.41 19.99 -5.14
C ALA A 70 1.25 21.27 -5.26
N ALA A 71 1.31 22.07 -4.19
CA ALA A 71 2.13 23.29 -4.15
C ALA A 71 3.63 23.01 -4.42
N ARG A 72 4.17 21.86 -3.99
CA ARG A 72 5.57 21.50 -4.19
C ARG A 72 5.88 20.98 -5.59
N GLN A 73 4.90 20.41 -6.29
CA GLN A 73 5.09 19.75 -7.59
C GLN A 73 4.85 20.67 -8.79
N ARG A 74 4.42 21.92 -8.56
CA ARG A 74 4.19 22.97 -9.58
C ARG A 74 3.33 22.47 -10.77
N ALA A 75 2.02 22.66 -10.63
CA ALA A 75 0.96 22.37 -11.62
C ALA A 75 0.67 20.87 -11.86
N GLY A 76 -0.62 20.57 -12.06
CA GLY A 76 -1.13 19.22 -12.29
C GLY A 76 -2.60 19.10 -11.84
N ASP A 77 -3.34 18.14 -12.41
CA ASP A 77 -4.71 17.84 -11.99
C ASP A 77 -4.71 17.34 -10.52
N PRO A 78 -5.44 17.98 -9.60
CA PRO A 78 -5.54 17.54 -8.20
C PRO A 78 -5.95 16.08 -8.06
N ARG A 79 -6.73 15.54 -9.00
CA ARG A 79 -7.15 14.13 -9.02
C ARG A 79 -5.98 13.19 -9.31
N VAL A 80 -5.05 13.60 -10.18
CA VAL A 80 -3.82 12.84 -10.45
C VAL A 80 -2.97 12.79 -9.19
N HIS A 81 -2.74 13.94 -8.53
CA HIS A 81 -1.97 13.98 -7.29
C HIS A 81 -2.60 13.14 -6.17
N ALA A 82 -3.93 13.20 -6.01
CA ALA A 82 -4.65 12.38 -5.05
C ALA A 82 -4.56 10.88 -5.36
N THR A 83 -4.68 10.50 -6.64
CA THR A 83 -4.57 9.11 -7.08
C THR A 83 -3.17 8.55 -6.86
N VAL A 84 -2.13 9.33 -7.18
CA VAL A 84 -0.74 8.92 -6.94
C VAL A 84 -0.41 8.87 -5.46
N TRP A 85 -0.91 9.81 -4.66
CA TRP A 85 -0.77 9.75 -3.21
C TRP A 85 -1.45 8.49 -2.65
N TRP A 86 -2.66 8.18 -3.13
CA TRP A 86 -3.37 6.98 -2.73
C TRP A 86 -2.62 5.70 -3.10
N TYR A 87 -2.03 5.63 -4.29
CA TYR A 87 -1.21 4.49 -4.70
C TYR A 87 -0.09 4.18 -3.69
N SER A 88 0.59 5.21 -3.16
CA SER A 88 1.58 5.04 -2.09
C SER A 88 0.92 4.74 -0.74
N ALA A 89 -0.15 5.46 -0.40
CA ALA A 89 -0.85 5.30 0.88
C ALA A 89 -1.43 3.90 1.06
N SER A 90 -2.15 3.37 0.07
CA SER A 90 -2.74 2.02 0.14
C SER A 90 -1.68 0.94 0.25
N ALA A 91 -0.54 1.07 -0.42
CA ALA A 91 0.56 0.13 -0.27
C ALA A 91 1.09 0.09 1.17
N VAL A 92 1.27 1.26 1.78
CA VAL A 92 1.79 1.40 3.15
C VAL A 92 0.77 0.97 4.20
N LEU A 93 -0.48 1.41 4.07
CA LEU A 93 -1.55 1.12 5.03
C LEU A 93 -1.88 -0.38 5.11
N LEU A 94 -1.78 -1.09 3.99
CA LEU A 94 -2.04 -2.53 3.95
C LEU A 94 -0.82 -3.36 4.41
N ALA A 95 0.39 -2.80 4.41
CA ALA A 95 1.62 -3.58 4.65
C ALA A 95 1.62 -4.37 5.97
N PRO A 96 1.23 -3.81 7.14
CA PRO A 96 1.22 -4.56 8.40
C PRO A 96 0.37 -5.83 8.38
N VAL A 97 -0.89 -5.72 7.94
CA VAL A 97 -1.81 -6.86 7.94
C VAL A 97 -1.39 -7.92 6.94
N LEU A 98 -0.89 -7.53 5.75
CA LEU A 98 -0.39 -8.47 4.76
C LEU A 98 0.87 -9.20 5.26
N ALA A 99 1.79 -8.47 5.91
CA ALA A 99 2.98 -9.05 6.52
C ALA A 99 2.62 -10.04 7.63
N GLY A 100 1.68 -9.68 8.51
CA GLY A 100 1.19 -10.55 9.57
C GLY A 100 0.57 -11.83 9.01
N LEU A 101 -0.26 -11.72 7.97
CA LEU A 101 -0.82 -12.89 7.27
C LEU A 101 0.28 -13.77 6.65
N ALA A 102 1.25 -13.17 5.96
CA ALA A 102 2.30 -13.90 5.26
C ALA A 102 3.20 -14.74 6.20
N VAL A 103 3.39 -14.30 7.45
CA VAL A 103 4.21 -15.01 8.45
C VAL A 103 3.38 -15.80 9.47
N GLY A 104 2.06 -15.92 9.27
CA GLY A 104 1.16 -16.64 10.16
C GLY A 104 0.95 -15.99 11.53
N ARG A 105 1.13 -14.67 11.63
CA ARG A 105 0.95 -13.86 12.85
C ARG A 105 0.09 -12.63 12.54
N PRO A 106 -1.24 -12.80 12.46
CA PRO A 106 -2.13 -11.72 12.05
C PRO A 106 -1.93 -10.45 12.89
N LEU A 107 -1.99 -9.30 12.22
CA LEU A 107 -1.97 -7.97 12.82
C LEU A 107 -3.30 -7.29 12.52
N SER A 108 -3.79 -6.49 13.45
CA SER A 108 -5.03 -5.74 13.25
C SER A 108 -4.86 -4.76 12.09
N ALA A 109 -5.86 -4.74 11.19
CA ALA A 109 -5.98 -3.75 10.12
C ALA A 109 -6.94 -2.60 10.49
N ARG A 110 -7.45 -2.56 11.73
CA ARG A 110 -8.41 -1.55 12.15
C ARG A 110 -7.74 -0.17 12.18
N PRO A 111 -8.42 0.90 11.73
CA PRO A 111 -7.88 2.26 11.77
C PRO A 111 -7.46 2.74 13.17
N ALA A 112 -8.12 2.26 14.21
CA ALA A 112 -7.80 2.59 15.60
C ALA A 112 -6.48 1.97 16.08
N ASP A 113 -6.10 0.83 15.52
CA ASP A 113 -4.91 0.06 15.94
C ASP A 113 -3.70 0.36 15.05
N THR A 114 -3.90 1.08 13.95
CA THR A 114 -2.89 1.30 12.91
C THR A 114 -2.44 2.76 12.90
N THR A 115 -1.13 2.96 12.90
CA THR A 115 -0.49 4.27 12.74
C THR A 115 0.28 4.31 11.42
N ALA A 116 -0.01 5.30 10.58
CA ALA A 116 0.76 5.60 9.39
C ALA A 116 1.88 6.59 9.72
N TYR A 117 3.02 6.46 9.05
CA TYR A 117 4.16 7.34 9.21
C TYR A 117 4.39 8.09 7.89
N LEU A 118 4.38 9.41 7.98
CA LEU A 118 4.55 10.30 6.84
C LEU A 118 5.99 10.83 6.81
N GLY A 119 6.68 10.57 5.70
CA GLY A 119 7.99 11.12 5.42
C GLY A 119 7.91 12.55 4.86
N ARG A 120 9.01 12.97 4.22
CA ARG A 120 9.09 14.30 3.59
C ARG A 120 7.93 14.53 2.63
N GLY A 121 7.30 15.68 2.77
CA GLY A 121 6.23 16.11 1.91
C GLY A 121 4.88 15.42 2.10
N GLY A 122 4.68 14.70 3.21
CA GLY A 122 3.41 14.04 3.53
C GLY A 122 3.19 12.71 2.81
N LEU A 123 4.27 12.11 2.29
CA LEU A 123 4.22 10.80 1.66
C LEU A 123 4.21 9.70 2.74
N PRO A 124 3.26 8.75 2.70
CA PRO A 124 3.30 7.56 3.54
C PRO A 124 4.56 6.75 3.24
N VAL A 125 5.31 6.40 4.28
CA VAL A 125 6.57 5.64 4.17
C VAL A 125 6.55 4.34 4.97
N ALA A 126 5.76 4.26 6.04
CA ALA A 126 5.59 3.05 6.83
C ALA A 126 4.23 3.05 7.54
N ALA A 127 3.78 1.88 7.97
CA ALA A 127 2.67 1.74 8.90
C ALA A 127 3.01 0.69 9.95
N VAL A 128 2.42 0.86 11.14
CA VAL A 128 2.60 -0.03 12.29
C VAL A 128 1.22 -0.35 12.86
N SER A 129 0.98 -1.64 13.11
CA SER A 129 -0.17 -2.09 13.90
C SER A 129 0.26 -2.37 15.33
N ALA A 130 -0.42 -1.75 16.30
CA ALA A 130 -0.13 -1.94 17.71
C ALA A 130 -0.67 -3.27 18.26
N VAL A 131 -1.64 -3.89 17.56
CA VAL A 131 -2.45 -5.00 18.06
C VAL A 131 -2.24 -6.26 17.21
N ALA A 132 -2.03 -7.40 17.88
CA ALA A 132 -2.02 -8.72 17.26
C ALA A 132 -3.45 -9.26 17.10
N GLY A 133 -3.67 -10.09 16.07
CA GLY A 133 -4.95 -10.74 15.83
C GLY A 133 -5.96 -9.84 15.15
N GLY A 134 -7.24 -10.05 15.48
CA GLY A 134 -8.38 -9.47 14.77
C GLY A 134 -8.73 -10.23 13.49
N ASP A 135 -9.80 -9.79 12.83
CA ASP A 135 -10.17 -10.25 11.49
C ASP A 135 -9.50 -9.32 10.45
N PRO A 136 -8.49 -9.82 9.69
CA PRO A 136 -7.80 -9.04 8.67
C PRO A 136 -8.74 -8.46 7.61
N ALA A 137 -9.74 -9.22 7.18
CA ALA A 137 -10.66 -8.81 6.13
C ALA A 137 -11.62 -7.74 6.63
N ALA A 138 -12.18 -7.91 7.83
CA ALA A 138 -13.05 -6.91 8.44
C ALA A 138 -12.31 -5.59 8.72
N GLY A 139 -11.08 -5.66 9.27
CA GLY A 139 -10.27 -4.48 9.52
C GLY A 139 -9.87 -3.74 8.24
N LEU A 140 -9.48 -4.47 7.18
CA LEU A 140 -9.20 -3.88 5.87
C LEU A 140 -10.44 -3.21 5.28
N ARG A 141 -11.61 -3.85 5.38
CA ARG A 141 -12.89 -3.27 4.95
C ARG A 141 -13.18 -1.99 5.72
N GLU A 142 -13.06 -2.00 7.05
CA GLU A 142 -13.27 -0.82 7.92
C GLU A 142 -12.35 0.34 7.49
N GLY A 143 -11.05 0.09 7.34
CA GLY A 143 -10.08 1.12 6.97
C GLY A 143 -10.27 1.67 5.56
N LEU A 144 -10.47 0.80 4.57
CA LEU A 144 -10.70 1.23 3.19
C LEU A 144 -12.03 2.00 3.04
N ALA A 145 -13.09 1.54 3.71
CA ALA A 145 -14.39 2.22 3.71
C ALA A 145 -14.36 3.58 4.43
N ALA A 146 -13.43 3.79 5.36
CA ALA A 146 -13.23 5.09 6.00
C ALA A 146 -12.41 6.05 5.13
N VAL A 147 -11.27 5.60 4.59
CA VAL A 147 -10.31 6.48 3.90
C VAL A 147 -10.73 6.79 2.45
N VAL A 148 -11.28 5.81 1.73
CA VAL A 148 -11.62 6.00 0.30
C VAL A 148 -12.67 7.10 0.09
N PRO A 149 -13.80 7.15 0.82
CA PRO A 149 -14.76 8.24 0.66
C PRO A 149 -14.19 9.61 1.06
N ALA A 150 -13.40 9.67 2.13
CA ALA A 150 -12.77 10.91 2.59
C ALA A 150 -11.82 11.47 1.52
N LEU A 151 -11.00 10.61 0.92
CA LEU A 151 -10.10 10.99 -0.16
C LEU A 151 -10.86 11.39 -1.43
N ALA A 152 -11.90 10.63 -1.79
CA ALA A 152 -12.75 10.93 -2.94
C ALA A 152 -13.42 12.31 -2.80
N ALA A 153 -13.89 12.66 -1.60
CA ALA A 153 -14.46 13.97 -1.29
C ALA A 153 -13.39 15.08 -1.39
N ALA A 154 -12.23 14.90 -0.75
CA ALA A 154 -11.13 15.87 -0.78
C ALA A 154 -10.64 16.18 -2.20
N ALA A 155 -10.58 15.16 -3.06
CA ALA A 155 -10.12 15.28 -4.45
C ALA A 155 -11.27 15.52 -5.46
N ARG A 156 -12.53 15.58 -5.01
CA ARG A 156 -13.74 15.69 -5.85
C ARG A 156 -13.74 14.68 -7.01
N MET A 157 -13.53 13.41 -6.68
CA MET A 157 -13.47 12.30 -7.63
C MET A 157 -14.37 11.14 -7.21
N ARG A 158 -14.58 10.18 -8.11
CA ARG A 158 -15.34 8.97 -7.80
C ARG A 158 -14.49 8.03 -6.92
N PRO A 159 -15.10 7.29 -5.97
CA PRO A 159 -14.36 6.38 -5.09
C PRO A 159 -13.92 5.08 -5.78
N ARG A 160 -14.64 4.61 -6.81
CA ARG A 160 -14.41 3.29 -7.43
C ARG A 160 -12.98 3.06 -7.94
N PRO A 161 -12.29 4.01 -8.60
CA PRO A 161 -10.89 3.84 -9.00
C PRO A 161 -9.95 3.61 -7.81
N LEU A 162 -10.21 4.23 -6.64
CA LEU A 162 -9.39 4.09 -5.44
C LEU A 162 -9.44 2.66 -4.88
N TRP A 163 -10.59 1.99 -4.98
CA TRP A 163 -10.71 0.56 -4.62
C TRP A 163 -9.89 -0.35 -5.53
N GLY A 164 -9.85 -0.06 -6.84
CA GLY A 164 -9.00 -0.80 -7.78
C GLY A 164 -7.51 -0.65 -7.44
N ILE A 165 -7.09 0.54 -7.02
CA ILE A 165 -5.71 0.79 -6.56
C ILE A 165 -5.40 0.03 -5.27
N ALA A 166 -6.35 -0.04 -4.34
CA ALA A 166 -6.20 -0.84 -3.12
C ALA A 166 -6.03 -2.33 -3.43
N THR A 167 -6.78 -2.89 -4.39
CA THR A 167 -6.59 -4.26 -4.88
C THR A 167 -5.19 -4.47 -5.46
N ASP A 168 -4.71 -3.52 -6.28
CA ASP A 168 -3.36 -3.60 -6.85
C ASP A 168 -2.28 -3.53 -5.76
N SER A 169 -2.44 -2.66 -4.76
CA SER A 169 -1.55 -2.59 -3.60
C SER A 169 -1.54 -3.88 -2.78
N LEU A 170 -2.70 -4.51 -2.57
CA LEU A 170 -2.83 -5.80 -1.89
C LEU A 170 -2.05 -6.89 -2.64
N ALA A 171 -2.30 -7.02 -3.94
CA ALA A 171 -1.65 -8.03 -4.76
C ALA A 171 -0.13 -7.81 -4.85
N ASN A 172 0.29 -6.57 -5.06
CA ASN A 172 1.70 -6.23 -5.19
C ASN A 172 2.45 -6.36 -3.84
N GLY A 173 1.79 -6.06 -2.73
CA GLY A 173 2.32 -6.26 -1.38
C GLY A 173 2.55 -7.73 -1.06
N LEU A 174 1.58 -8.60 -1.33
CA LEU A 174 1.73 -10.05 -1.15
C LEU A 174 2.80 -10.65 -2.08
N LEU A 175 2.91 -10.18 -3.32
CA LEU A 175 4.00 -10.59 -4.21
C LEU A 175 5.38 -10.17 -3.68
N ALA A 176 5.51 -8.94 -3.16
CA ALA A 176 6.75 -8.46 -2.57
C ALA A 176 7.13 -9.26 -1.31
N LEU A 177 6.16 -9.56 -0.44
CA LEU A 177 6.35 -10.40 0.73
C LEU A 177 6.74 -11.83 0.36
N GLY A 178 6.07 -12.43 -0.62
CA GLY A 178 6.41 -13.77 -1.11
C GLY A 178 7.84 -13.86 -1.65
N ARG A 179 8.30 -12.81 -2.35
CA ARG A 179 9.70 -12.71 -2.80
C ARG A 179 10.67 -12.58 -1.63
N ALA A 180 10.35 -11.73 -0.65
CA ALA A 180 11.18 -11.53 0.53
C ALA A 180 11.29 -12.80 1.40
N LEU A 181 10.22 -13.60 1.44
CA LEU A 181 10.15 -14.85 2.22
C LEU A 181 10.61 -16.09 1.44
N GLY A 182 10.85 -15.98 0.12
CA GLY A 182 11.21 -17.10 -0.74
C GLY A 182 10.04 -18.04 -1.11
N ASP A 183 8.79 -17.65 -0.83
CA ASP A 183 7.59 -18.45 -1.12
C ASP A 183 6.51 -17.60 -1.81
N VAL A 184 6.76 -17.28 -3.08
CA VAL A 184 5.83 -16.53 -3.92
C VAL A 184 4.46 -17.24 -4.08
N PRO A 185 4.40 -18.55 -4.39
CA PRO A 185 3.13 -19.24 -4.57
C PRO A 185 2.23 -19.19 -3.33
N ALA A 186 2.75 -19.54 -2.15
CA ALA A 186 1.93 -19.61 -0.95
C ALA A 186 1.46 -18.21 -0.51
N VAL A 187 2.34 -17.21 -0.52
CA VAL A 187 1.98 -15.86 -0.06
C VAL A 187 1.02 -15.17 -1.04
N THR A 188 1.21 -15.33 -2.35
CA THR A 188 0.28 -14.73 -3.33
C THR A 188 -1.09 -15.42 -3.38
N ALA A 189 -1.19 -16.69 -2.98
CA ALA A 189 -2.45 -17.42 -2.85
C ALA A 189 -3.39 -16.81 -1.80
N LEU A 190 -2.86 -16.07 -0.81
CA LEU A 190 -3.66 -15.35 0.19
C LEU A 190 -4.52 -14.23 -0.42
N ALA A 191 -4.15 -13.70 -1.59
CA ALA A 191 -4.76 -12.50 -2.15
C ALA A 191 -6.25 -12.69 -2.51
N GLY A 192 -6.57 -13.82 -3.15
CA GLY A 192 -7.94 -14.13 -3.59
C GLY A 192 -8.92 -14.25 -2.43
N PRO A 193 -8.68 -15.15 -1.46
CA PRO A 193 -9.52 -15.32 -0.28
C PRO A 193 -9.65 -14.03 0.54
N LEU A 194 -8.55 -13.30 0.75
CA LEU A 194 -8.58 -12.05 1.49
C LEU A 194 -9.45 -11.00 0.80
N ALA A 195 -9.28 -10.80 -0.51
CA ALA A 195 -10.08 -9.84 -1.27
C ALA A 195 -11.57 -10.24 -1.32
N ALA A 196 -11.88 -11.53 -1.44
CA ALA A 196 -13.24 -12.03 -1.40
C ALA A 196 -13.91 -11.78 -0.04
N ALA A 197 -13.18 -12.01 1.06
CA ALA A 197 -13.65 -11.73 2.41
C ALA A 197 -13.82 -10.22 2.67
N VAL A 198 -12.90 -9.38 2.16
CA VAL A 198 -13.08 -7.92 2.17
C VAL A 198 -14.31 -7.54 1.36
N GLY A 199 -14.59 -8.18 0.23
CA GLY A 199 -15.81 -8.05 -0.56
C GLY A 199 -15.96 -6.74 -1.36
N SER A 200 -17.14 -6.56 -1.97
CA SER A 200 -17.44 -5.39 -2.80
C SER A 200 -17.27 -4.08 -2.02
N PRO A 201 -16.69 -3.01 -2.62
CA PRO A 201 -16.38 -2.87 -4.05
C PRO A 201 -14.92 -3.21 -4.44
N LEU A 202 -14.18 -3.93 -3.59
CA LEU A 202 -12.81 -4.37 -3.89
C LEU A 202 -12.83 -5.44 -5.01
N PRO A 203 -12.27 -5.19 -6.20
CA PRO A 203 -12.19 -6.20 -7.25
C PRO A 203 -11.21 -7.32 -6.90
N ALA A 204 -11.33 -8.45 -7.60
CA ALA A 204 -10.42 -9.58 -7.44
C ALA A 204 -8.98 -9.21 -7.88
N PRO A 205 -7.96 -9.53 -7.06
CA PRO A 205 -6.57 -9.35 -7.43
C PRO A 205 -6.17 -10.33 -8.54
N ARG A 206 -5.22 -9.93 -9.38
CA ARG A 206 -4.76 -10.75 -10.50
C ARG A 206 -3.24 -10.81 -10.55
N TYR A 207 -2.75 -11.97 -10.94
CA TYR A 207 -1.34 -12.21 -11.27
C TYR A 207 -1.23 -12.76 -12.69
N VAL A 208 -0.06 -12.61 -13.27
CA VAL A 208 0.34 -13.24 -14.52
C VAL A 208 1.73 -13.84 -14.31
N ASP A 209 1.93 -15.05 -14.79
CA ASP A 209 3.22 -15.73 -14.77
C ASP A 209 3.82 -15.66 -16.17
N VAL A 210 5.09 -15.22 -16.26
CA VAL A 210 5.85 -15.09 -17.51
C VAL A 210 7.22 -15.73 -17.27
N GLU A 211 7.58 -16.73 -18.07
CA GLU A 211 8.82 -17.50 -17.91
C GLU A 211 9.04 -18.00 -16.47
N GLY A 212 7.97 -18.50 -15.82
CA GLY A 212 8.01 -18.98 -14.44
C GLY A 212 8.07 -17.90 -13.35
N VAL A 213 8.15 -16.61 -13.72
CA VAL A 213 8.17 -15.48 -12.79
C VAL A 213 6.79 -14.84 -12.67
N ARG A 214 6.33 -14.67 -11.44
CA ARG A 214 5.03 -14.04 -11.14
C ARG A 214 5.11 -12.52 -11.10
N PHE A 215 4.14 -11.87 -11.75
CA PHE A 215 3.92 -10.43 -11.75
C PHE A 215 2.47 -10.08 -11.40
N THR A 216 2.25 -8.92 -10.78
CA THR A 216 0.89 -8.39 -10.56
C THR A 216 0.30 -7.91 -11.89
N ALA A 217 -0.92 -8.33 -12.20
CA ALA A 217 -1.68 -7.88 -13.36
C ALA A 217 -2.70 -6.80 -12.95
N ARG A 218 -2.29 -5.53 -13.04
CA ARG A 218 -3.06 -4.41 -12.48
C ARG A 218 -4.51 -4.36 -12.97
N VAL A 219 -5.43 -4.08 -12.05
CA VAL A 219 -6.85 -3.79 -12.35
C VAL A 219 -7.14 -2.29 -12.41
N SER A 220 -6.18 -1.45 -12.01
CA SER A 220 -6.31 0.01 -11.98
C SER A 220 -5.17 0.74 -12.69
N CYS A 221 -5.34 2.06 -12.88
CA CYS A 221 -4.29 2.97 -13.32
C CYS A 221 -3.96 3.92 -12.17
N CYS A 222 -2.71 3.90 -11.69
CA CYS A 222 -2.25 4.77 -10.60
C CYS A 222 -2.00 6.23 -11.03
N LEU A 223 -2.10 6.53 -12.34
CA LEU A 223 -1.86 7.84 -12.95
C LEU A 223 -0.45 8.42 -12.70
N LEU A 224 0.51 7.59 -12.28
CA LEU A 224 1.89 8.03 -12.06
C LEU A 224 2.50 8.60 -13.35
N ASP A 225 2.15 8.04 -14.51
CA ASP A 225 2.57 8.50 -15.85
C ASP A 225 2.08 9.91 -16.21
N ARG A 226 1.15 10.48 -15.43
CA ARG A 226 0.60 11.83 -15.64
C ARG A 226 1.29 12.90 -14.82
N LEU A 227 2.18 12.53 -13.91
CA LEU A 227 3.04 13.49 -13.23
C LEU A 227 4.21 13.90 -14.14
N PRO A 228 4.77 15.10 -13.95
CA PRO A 228 6.02 15.47 -14.60
C PRO A 228 7.11 14.40 -14.35
N SER A 229 7.68 13.86 -15.43
CA SER A 229 8.69 12.77 -15.40
C SER A 229 8.19 11.46 -14.76
N GLY A 230 6.87 11.26 -14.67
CA GLY A 230 6.26 10.07 -14.12
C GLY A 230 6.53 8.83 -14.97
N PRO A 231 7.13 7.76 -14.42
CA PRO A 231 7.41 6.56 -15.19
C PRO A 231 6.17 5.69 -15.36
N THR A 232 6.15 4.90 -16.44
CA THR A 232 5.25 3.76 -16.58
C THR A 232 5.90 2.51 -15.98
N CYS A 233 5.22 1.85 -15.04
CA CYS A 233 5.69 0.58 -14.48
C CYS A 233 5.57 -0.59 -15.48
N LEU A 234 6.16 -1.74 -15.15
CA LEU A 234 6.08 -2.98 -15.95
C LEU A 234 4.62 -3.39 -16.24
N SER A 235 3.78 -3.44 -15.21
CA SER A 235 2.37 -3.83 -15.34
C SER A 235 1.42 -2.69 -15.70
N CYS A 236 1.90 -1.59 -16.30
CA CYS A 236 1.06 -0.41 -16.54
C CYS A 236 0.00 -0.71 -17.60
N PRO A 237 -1.31 -0.49 -17.34
CA PRO A 237 -2.36 -0.73 -18.34
C PRO A 237 -2.34 0.28 -19.50
N ARG A 238 -1.54 1.35 -19.40
CA ARG A 238 -1.35 2.34 -20.47
C ARG A 238 -0.32 1.91 -21.52
N ARG A 239 0.49 0.88 -21.23
CA ARG A 239 1.42 0.29 -22.22
C ARG A 239 0.65 -0.60 -23.18
N ALA A 240 1.09 -0.65 -24.44
CA ALA A 240 0.54 -1.60 -25.40
C ALA A 240 0.73 -3.03 -24.87
N PRO A 241 -0.23 -3.96 -25.07
CA PRO A 241 -0.12 -5.32 -24.56
C PRO A 241 1.16 -6.05 -24.99
N ALA A 242 1.59 -5.88 -26.24
CA ALA A 242 2.82 -6.48 -26.77
C ALA A 242 4.09 -5.90 -26.11
N GLU A 243 4.18 -4.57 -25.99
CA GLU A 243 5.29 -3.90 -25.29
C GLU A 243 5.39 -4.36 -23.83
N ARG A 244 4.25 -4.44 -23.14
CA ARG A 244 4.18 -4.94 -21.76
C ARG A 244 4.63 -6.39 -21.66
N ARG A 245 4.30 -7.24 -22.64
CA ARG A 245 4.75 -8.64 -22.68
C ARG A 245 6.28 -8.73 -22.75
N VAL A 246 6.90 -8.00 -23.68
CA VAL A 246 8.37 -7.96 -23.83
C VAL A 246 9.04 -7.49 -22.54
N LEU A 247 8.54 -6.42 -21.92
CA LEU A 247 9.11 -5.92 -20.65
C LEU A 247 9.00 -6.92 -19.49
N LEU A 248 7.95 -7.74 -19.47
CA LEU A 248 7.79 -8.79 -18.46
C LEU A 248 8.75 -9.96 -18.72
N GLU A 249 8.94 -10.36 -19.97
CA GLU A 249 9.92 -11.37 -20.39
C GLU A 249 11.35 -10.92 -20.06
N ASP A 250 11.72 -9.69 -20.44
CA ASP A 250 13.02 -9.08 -20.10
C ASP A 250 13.25 -9.00 -18.59
N SER A 251 12.18 -8.72 -17.83
CA SER A 251 12.27 -8.68 -16.37
C SER A 251 12.42 -10.07 -15.77
N ALA A 252 11.72 -11.07 -16.31
CA ALA A 252 11.80 -12.45 -15.87
C ALA A 252 13.20 -13.04 -16.12
N ALA A 253 13.80 -12.76 -17.27
CA ALA A 253 15.15 -13.19 -17.62
C ALA A 253 16.25 -12.60 -16.71
N ARG A 254 15.98 -11.49 -16.01
CA ARG A 254 16.92 -10.85 -15.07
C ARG A 254 16.75 -11.33 -13.63
N VAL A 255 15.70 -12.08 -13.31
CA VAL A 255 15.58 -12.71 -11.99
C VAL A 255 16.55 -13.88 -11.96
N PRO A 256 17.52 -13.92 -11.02
CA PRO A 256 18.47 -15.02 -10.95
C PRO A 256 17.74 -16.37 -10.85
N ALA A 257 18.19 -17.36 -11.63
CA ALA A 257 17.60 -18.68 -11.73
C ALA A 257 17.75 -19.55 -10.45
N ASP A 258 18.38 -19.02 -9.40
CA ASP A 258 18.71 -19.76 -8.18
C ASP A 258 17.53 -19.91 -7.21
N LEU A 259 16.31 -19.51 -7.60
CA LEU A 259 15.10 -19.88 -6.88
C LEU A 259 14.61 -21.24 -7.43
N PRO A 260 14.56 -22.31 -6.62
CA PRO A 260 14.03 -23.59 -7.08
C PRO A 260 12.61 -23.39 -7.63
N PRO A 261 12.25 -24.03 -8.76
CA PRO A 261 10.91 -23.93 -9.30
C PRO A 261 9.91 -24.37 -8.24
N ALA A 262 8.79 -23.63 -8.14
CA ALA A 262 7.71 -23.97 -7.23
C ALA A 262 7.32 -25.46 -7.39
N PRO A 263 7.13 -26.20 -6.27
CA PRO A 263 6.65 -27.57 -6.37
C PRO A 263 5.32 -27.58 -7.11
N ARG A 264 5.19 -28.46 -8.09
CA ARG A 264 3.93 -28.62 -8.84
C ARG A 264 2.83 -29.03 -7.86
N PRO A 265 1.62 -28.46 -7.95
CA PRO A 265 0.50 -28.91 -7.13
C PRO A 265 0.27 -30.40 -7.36
N PRO A 266 -0.14 -31.17 -6.33
CA PRO A 266 -0.50 -32.56 -6.52
C PRO A 266 -1.59 -32.65 -7.58
N GLY A 267 -1.37 -33.48 -8.59
CA GLY A 267 -2.35 -33.74 -9.63
C GLY A 267 -3.67 -34.23 -9.02
N PRO A 268 -4.81 -34.07 -9.71
CA PRO A 268 -6.08 -34.56 -9.21
C PRO A 268 -5.94 -36.06 -8.94
N ALA A 269 -6.21 -36.46 -7.70
CA ALA A 269 -6.26 -37.86 -7.32
C ALA A 269 -7.23 -38.58 -8.27
N GLY A 270 -6.71 -39.56 -9.02
CA GLY A 270 -7.51 -40.42 -9.87
C GLY A 270 -8.63 -41.05 -9.06
N ARG A 271 -9.81 -41.09 -9.67
CA ARG A 271 -11.02 -41.74 -9.14
C ARG A 271 -10.81 -43.23 -8.93
#